data_AF-A0A1B6AFY6-F1
#
_entry.id   AF-A0A1B6AFY6-F1
#
_cell.length_a   1.000
_cell.length_b   1.000
_cell.length_c   1.000
_cell.angle_alpha   90.00
_cell.angle_beta   90.00
_cell.angle_gamma   90.00
#
_symmetry.space_group_name_H-M   'P 1'
#
loop_
_entity.id
_entity.type
_entity.pdbx_description
1 polymer ?
#
loop_
_entity_poly.entity_id
_entity_poly.type
_entity_poly.pdbx_seq_one_letter_code
_entity_poly.pdbx_strand_id
1 'polypeptide(L)'
;MLGDTRSAHWADDFPAEGDRVIAGLFGQHPAWLGACGHRLIIERGSGQVVGSIGLFWPPNEGALEIGYGIVASRRGRGYAPEAARRLAAFALTAPDVHTVFANVELSNPSSVRVLEKAGFSRGDAEENLARFEITSADRRQR
;
A
#
# COMPACT_ATOMS: atom_id res chain seq x y z
N MET A 1 -9.56 27.40 4.09
CA MET A 1 -8.67 26.83 5.13
C MET A 1 -9.43 25.70 5.82
N LEU A 2 -9.06 24.44 5.60
CA LEU A 2 -9.47 23.36 6.49
C LEU A 2 -8.72 23.59 7.80
N GLY A 3 -9.45 23.72 8.91
CA GLY A 3 -8.88 24.10 10.20
C GLY A 3 -7.83 23.10 10.69
N ASP A 4 -6.85 23.60 11.45
CA ASP A 4 -5.76 22.86 12.11
C ASP A 4 -6.24 21.79 13.13
N THR A 5 -7.51 21.41 13.09
CA THR A 5 -8.09 20.46 14.03
C THR A 5 -7.83 19.04 13.54
N ARG A 6 -6.79 18.43 14.12
CA ARG A 6 -6.52 17.01 14.03
C ARG A 6 -7.78 16.20 14.36
N SER A 7 -8.11 15.21 13.53
CA SER A 7 -9.27 14.34 13.78
C SER A 7 -9.03 13.47 15.02
N ALA A 8 -10.02 13.41 15.93
CA ALA A 8 -9.98 12.55 17.12
C ALA A 8 -9.85 11.05 16.79
N HIS A 9 -10.15 10.68 15.54
CA HIS A 9 -10.06 9.32 15.05
C HIS A 9 -8.68 8.97 14.48
N TRP A 10 -7.64 9.78 14.68
CA TRP A 10 -6.27 9.48 14.20
C TRP A 10 -5.37 9.06 15.35
N ALA A 11 -4.65 7.94 15.22
CA ALA A 11 -3.59 7.56 16.16
C ALA A 11 -2.55 8.68 16.25
N ASP A 12 -2.07 9.02 17.45
CA ASP A 12 -1.34 10.26 17.77
C ASP A 12 -0.21 10.63 16.79
N ASP A 13 0.47 9.64 16.22
CA ASP A 13 1.57 9.78 15.27
C ASP A 13 1.18 9.70 13.78
N PHE A 14 -0.12 9.67 13.47
CA PHE A 14 -0.69 9.81 12.11
C PHE A 14 -0.99 11.28 11.78
N PRO A 15 -0.76 11.79 10.57
CA PRO A 15 -0.10 11.14 9.44
C PRO A 15 1.42 11.06 9.65
N ALA A 16 1.99 9.92 9.26
CA ALA A 16 3.44 9.76 9.16
C ALA A 16 3.98 10.55 7.95
N GLU A 17 5.30 10.69 7.87
CA GLU A 17 5.97 11.43 6.77
C GLU A 17 5.52 10.95 5.38
N GLY A 18 5.50 9.63 5.16
CA GLY A 18 5.07 9.04 3.89
C GLY A 18 3.61 9.35 3.53
N ASP A 19 2.72 9.44 4.51
CA ASP A 19 1.32 9.80 4.29
C ASP A 19 1.20 11.26 3.79
N ARG A 20 2.04 12.16 4.32
CA ARG A 20 2.08 13.57 3.91
C ARG A 20 2.64 13.74 2.51
N VAL A 21 3.68 12.97 2.18
CA VAL A 21 4.27 12.95 0.84
C VAL A 21 3.22 12.51 -0.18
N ILE A 22 2.55 11.37 0.04
CA ILE A 22 1.50 10.88 -0.86
C ILE A 22 0.35 11.87 -0.98
N ALA A 23 -0.08 12.49 0.13
CA ALA A 23 -1.13 13.50 0.10
C ALA A 23 -0.77 14.71 -0.77
N GLY A 24 0.50 15.16 -0.73
CA GLY A 24 1.00 16.24 -1.58
C GLY A 24 1.01 15.91 -3.09
N LEU A 25 1.05 14.62 -3.43
CA LEU A 25 1.08 14.13 -4.81
C LEU A 25 -0.32 13.95 -5.43
N PHE A 26 -1.40 13.95 -4.63
CA PHE A 26 -2.76 13.74 -5.15
C PHE A 26 -3.19 14.76 -6.20
N GLY A 27 -2.72 16.02 -6.10
CA GLY A 27 -3.03 17.05 -7.11
C GLY A 27 -2.46 16.72 -8.50
N GLN A 28 -1.36 15.96 -8.54
CA GLN A 28 -0.70 15.53 -9.78
C GLN A 28 -1.22 14.16 -10.25
N HIS A 29 -1.76 13.36 -9.32
CA HIS A 29 -2.27 12.02 -9.58
C HIS A 29 -3.74 11.87 -9.12
N PRO A 30 -4.69 12.56 -9.77
CA PRO A 30 -6.10 12.51 -9.34
C PRO A 30 -6.70 11.10 -9.40
N ALA A 31 -6.18 10.23 -10.27
CA ALA A 31 -6.59 8.82 -10.35
C ALA A 31 -6.34 8.05 -9.04
N TRP A 32 -5.38 8.48 -8.22
CA TRP A 32 -5.10 7.88 -6.92
C TRP A 32 -6.18 8.18 -5.88
N LEU A 33 -7.11 9.10 -6.16
CA LEU A 33 -8.29 9.35 -5.32
C LEU A 33 -9.55 8.65 -5.85
N GLY A 34 -9.42 7.88 -6.93
CA GLY A 34 -10.53 7.13 -7.52
C GLY A 34 -10.99 5.96 -6.64
N ALA A 35 -12.04 5.27 -7.08
CA ALA A 35 -12.65 4.15 -6.35
C ALA A 35 -11.68 3.00 -5.99
N CYS A 36 -10.59 2.87 -6.77
CA CYS A 36 -9.54 1.87 -6.57
C CYS A 36 -8.26 2.45 -5.94
N GLY A 37 -8.25 3.73 -5.59
CA GLY A 37 -7.04 4.45 -5.17
C GLY A 37 -6.69 4.31 -3.69
N HIS A 38 -6.24 5.42 -3.11
CA HIS A 38 -5.72 5.54 -1.75
C HIS A 38 -6.83 5.40 -0.69
N ARG A 39 -6.49 4.73 0.41
CA ARG A 39 -7.39 4.34 1.50
C ARG A 39 -6.69 4.49 2.84
N LEU A 40 -7.49 4.72 3.88
CA LEU A 40 -7.02 4.71 5.27
C LEU A 40 -7.14 3.32 5.88
N ILE A 41 -6.20 2.97 6.74
CA ILE A 41 -6.24 1.74 7.54
C ILE A 41 -6.77 2.11 8.93
N ILE A 42 -7.89 1.49 9.31
CA ILE A 42 -8.56 1.74 10.59
C ILE A 42 -8.42 0.52 11.50
N GLU A 43 -7.88 0.72 12.70
CA GLU A 43 -7.80 -0.29 13.75
C GLU A 43 -9.19 -0.53 14.34
N ARG A 44 -9.70 -1.77 14.21
CA ARG A 44 -11.07 -2.12 14.64
C ARG A 44 -11.34 -1.88 16.13
N GLY A 45 -10.36 -2.16 16.99
CA GLY A 45 -10.53 -2.07 18.44
C GLY A 45 -10.63 -0.63 18.96
N SER A 46 -9.93 0.31 18.32
CA SER A 46 -9.90 1.72 18.73
C SER A 46 -10.73 2.64 17.84
N GLY A 47 -11.06 2.19 16.62
CA GLY A 47 -11.64 3.03 15.57
C GLY A 47 -10.66 4.08 15.02
N GLN A 48 -9.37 3.98 15.37
CA GLN A 48 -8.37 4.97 14.95
C GLN A 48 -7.79 4.64 13.59
N VAL A 49 -7.49 5.67 12.80
CA VAL A 49 -6.64 5.61 11.61
C VAL A 49 -5.21 5.38 12.08
N VAL A 50 -4.60 4.29 11.59
CA VAL A 50 -3.26 3.84 11.99
C VAL A 50 -2.28 3.82 10.82
N GLY A 51 -2.71 4.28 9.66
CA GLY A 51 -1.91 4.26 8.46
C GLY A 51 -2.73 4.45 7.19
N SER A 52 -2.07 4.31 6.07
CA SER A 52 -2.66 4.42 4.75
C SER A 52 -2.13 3.36 3.80
N ILE A 53 -2.87 3.12 2.73
CA ILE A 53 -2.52 2.19 1.67
C ILE A 53 -3.15 2.63 0.36
N GLY A 54 -2.47 2.46 -0.77
CA GLY A 54 -3.02 2.85 -2.05
C GLY A 54 -2.41 2.08 -3.21
N LEU A 55 -3.14 2.08 -4.32
CA LEU A 55 -2.68 1.61 -5.61
C LEU A 55 -2.33 2.83 -6.47
N PHE A 56 -1.17 2.81 -7.11
CA PHE A 56 -0.71 3.91 -7.95
C PHE A 56 -1.27 3.77 -9.37
N TRP A 57 -2.56 4.06 -9.51
CA TRP A 57 -3.29 4.00 -10.79
C TRP A 57 -2.76 5.04 -11.79
N PRO A 58 -2.80 4.77 -13.12
CA PRO A 58 -3.25 3.55 -13.80
C PRO A 58 -2.24 2.39 -13.86
N PRO A 59 -2.71 1.15 -14.11
CA PRO A 59 -1.81 0.04 -14.36
C PRO A 59 -0.98 0.31 -15.62
N ASN A 60 0.28 -0.11 -15.60
CA ASN A 60 1.17 -0.10 -16.74
C ASN A 60 1.43 -1.54 -17.18
N GLU A 61 1.13 -1.88 -18.44
CA GLU A 61 1.22 -3.25 -18.95
C GLU A 61 0.57 -4.28 -18.00
N GLY A 62 -0.59 -3.93 -17.46
CA GLY A 62 -1.36 -4.73 -16.49
C GLY A 62 -0.72 -4.95 -15.12
N ALA A 63 0.38 -4.26 -14.82
CA ALA A 63 1.02 -4.22 -13.51
C ALA A 63 0.68 -2.93 -12.76
N LEU A 64 0.41 -3.02 -11.46
CA LEU A 64 0.04 -1.89 -10.62
C LEU A 64 0.87 -1.86 -9.33
N GLU A 65 1.46 -0.70 -9.04
CA GLU A 65 2.25 -0.53 -7.81
C GLU A 65 1.34 -0.30 -6.60
N ILE A 66 1.70 -0.91 -5.46
CA ILE A 66 1.05 -0.72 -4.17
C ILE A 66 2.01 -0.05 -3.18
N GLY A 67 1.52 1.01 -2.51
CA GLY A 67 2.22 1.68 -1.42
C GLY A 67 1.43 1.59 -0.12
N TYR A 68 2.10 1.41 1.01
CA TYR A 68 1.47 1.38 2.34
C TYR A 68 2.37 1.95 3.43
N GLY A 69 1.74 2.46 4.49
CA GLY A 69 2.41 2.94 5.69
C GLY A 69 1.58 2.66 6.93
N ILE A 70 2.25 2.28 8.02
CA ILE A 70 1.67 2.16 9.35
C ILE A 70 2.48 3.05 10.30
N VAL A 71 1.77 3.81 11.13
CA VAL A 71 2.37 4.69 12.13
C VAL A 71 3.20 3.89 13.13
N ALA A 72 4.28 4.47 13.64
CA ALA A 72 5.24 3.78 14.47
C ALA A 72 4.59 3.12 15.70
N SER A 73 3.63 3.81 16.33
CA SER A 73 2.89 3.36 17.51
C SER A 73 1.99 2.14 17.27
N ARG A 74 1.79 1.72 16.01
CA ARG A 74 0.90 0.61 15.62
C ARG A 74 1.59 -0.45 14.75
N ARG A 75 2.90 -0.32 14.51
CA ARG A 75 3.70 -1.33 13.78
C ARG A 75 3.76 -2.64 14.57
N GLY A 76 4.09 -3.74 13.88
CA GLY A 76 4.23 -5.07 14.49
C GLY A 76 2.92 -5.79 14.82
N ARG A 77 1.76 -5.16 14.57
CA ARG A 77 0.41 -5.73 14.87
C ARG A 77 -0.25 -6.46 13.70
N GLY A 78 0.41 -6.56 12.55
CA GLY A 78 -0.13 -7.26 11.38
C GLY A 78 -1.05 -6.46 10.46
N TYR A 79 -1.26 -5.17 10.72
CA TYR A 79 -2.13 -4.32 9.88
C TYR A 79 -1.64 -4.17 8.44
N ALA A 80 -0.35 -3.87 8.25
CA ALA A 80 0.25 -3.74 6.93
C ALA A 80 0.07 -4.99 6.04
N PRO A 81 0.45 -6.22 6.47
CA PRO A 81 0.30 -7.39 5.62
C PRO A 81 -1.16 -7.77 5.38
N GLU A 82 -2.06 -7.55 6.34
CA GLU A 82 -3.50 -7.75 6.13
C GLU A 82 -4.04 -6.78 5.05
N ALA A 83 -3.72 -5.50 5.17
CA ALA A 83 -4.18 -4.47 4.23
C ALA A 83 -3.62 -4.71 2.83
N ALA A 84 -2.32 -4.98 2.70
CA ALA A 84 -1.65 -5.24 1.42
C ALA A 84 -2.26 -6.44 0.70
N ARG A 85 -2.47 -7.56 1.41
CA ARG A 85 -3.09 -8.76 0.83
C ARG A 85 -4.50 -8.48 0.32
N ARG A 86 -5.33 -7.78 1.11
CA ARG A 86 -6.72 -7.46 0.72
C ARG A 86 -6.77 -6.52 -0.47
N LEU A 87 -5.93 -5.47 -0.48
CA LEU A 87 -5.94 -4.50 -1.56
C LEU A 87 -5.38 -5.08 -2.86
N ALA A 88 -4.34 -5.92 -2.78
CA ALA A 88 -3.83 -6.64 -3.96
C ALA A 88 -4.88 -7.59 -4.54
N ALA A 89 -5.56 -8.37 -3.69
CA ALA A 89 -6.66 -9.23 -4.14
C ALA A 89 -7.79 -8.43 -4.81
N PHE A 90 -8.14 -7.26 -4.27
CA PHE A 90 -9.10 -6.36 -4.89
C PHE A 90 -8.63 -5.84 -6.25
N ALA A 91 -7.37 -5.39 -6.35
CA ALA A 91 -6.81 -4.89 -7.60
C ALA A 91 -6.86 -5.94 -8.71
N LEU A 92 -6.53 -7.20 -8.40
CA LEU A 92 -6.56 -8.33 -9.33
C LEU A 92 -7.96 -8.73 -9.80
N THR A 93 -9.02 -8.13 -9.27
CA THR A 93 -10.38 -8.28 -9.82
C THR A 93 -10.66 -7.34 -10.99
N ALA A 94 -9.82 -6.31 -11.20
CA ALA A 94 -9.94 -5.42 -12.33
C ALA A 94 -9.45 -6.10 -13.61
N PRO A 95 -10.18 -5.99 -14.73
CA PRO A 95 -9.87 -6.72 -15.97
C PRO A 95 -8.50 -6.34 -16.56
N ASP A 96 -8.05 -5.10 -16.32
CA ASP A 96 -6.79 -4.58 -16.84
C ASP A 96 -5.62 -4.75 -15.87
N VAL A 97 -5.78 -5.49 -14.78
CA VAL A 97 -4.73 -5.70 -13.76
C VAL A 97 -4.49 -7.20 -13.58
N HIS A 98 -3.31 -7.66 -14.00
CA HIS A 98 -2.89 -9.05 -13.78
C HIS A 98 -1.82 -9.19 -12.71
N THR A 99 -1.10 -8.12 -12.38
CA THR A 99 0.01 -8.11 -11.42
C THR A 99 -0.09 -6.92 -10.49
N VAL A 100 0.13 -7.16 -9.20
CA VAL A 100 0.34 -6.10 -8.20
C VAL A 100 1.74 -6.24 -7.66
N PHE A 101 2.50 -5.15 -7.61
CA PHE A 101 3.88 -5.17 -7.15
C PHE A 101 4.20 -4.02 -6.20
N ALA A 102 5.29 -4.16 -5.46
CA ALA A 102 5.90 -3.09 -4.70
C ALA A 102 7.42 -3.18 -4.83
N ASN A 103 8.06 -2.03 -5.04
CA ASN A 103 9.50 -1.92 -4.97
C ASN A 103 9.93 -1.62 -3.54
N VAL A 104 10.88 -2.38 -3.02
CA VAL A 104 11.31 -2.27 -1.62
C VAL A 104 12.82 -2.20 -1.55
N GLU A 105 13.33 -1.17 -0.88
CA GLU A 105 14.73 -1.13 -0.50
C GLU A 105 15.05 -2.30 0.43
N LEU A 106 16.07 -3.09 0.09
CA LEU A 106 16.54 -4.23 0.88
C LEU A 106 17.03 -3.83 2.28
N SER A 107 17.39 -2.56 2.46
CA SER A 107 17.69 -1.92 3.74
C SER A 107 16.47 -1.79 4.66
N ASN A 108 15.25 -2.00 4.14
CA ASN A 108 13.98 -1.94 4.86
C ASN A 108 13.40 -3.35 5.12
N PRO A 109 13.92 -4.10 6.11
CA PRO A 109 13.46 -5.46 6.41
C PRO A 109 12.01 -5.50 6.90
N SER A 110 11.45 -4.37 7.34
CA SER A 110 10.05 -4.30 7.76
C SER A 110 9.11 -4.45 6.57
N SER A 111 9.39 -3.74 5.46
CA SER A 111 8.57 -3.81 4.25
C SER A 111 8.69 -5.18 3.56
N VAL A 112 9.90 -5.75 3.51
CA VAL A 112 10.13 -7.13 3.03
C VAL A 112 9.23 -8.13 3.76
N ARG A 113 9.27 -8.13 5.10
CA ARG A 113 8.44 -9.05 5.92
C ARG A 113 6.95 -8.81 5.75
N VAL A 114 6.52 -7.58 5.48
CA VAL A 114 5.11 -7.29 5.20
C VAL A 114 4.69 -7.97 3.91
N LEU A 115 5.46 -7.81 2.83
CA LEU A 115 5.11 -8.35 1.51
C LEU A 115 5.14 -9.88 1.51
N GLU A 116 6.14 -10.49 2.15
CA GLU A 116 6.18 -11.94 2.36
C GLU A 116 4.93 -12.44 3.09
N LYS A 117 4.53 -11.79 4.20
CA LYS A 117 3.31 -12.15 4.95
C LYS A 117 2.02 -11.86 4.19
N ALA A 118 2.05 -10.90 3.27
CA ALA A 118 0.92 -10.58 2.39
C ALA A 118 0.79 -11.59 1.23
N GLY A 119 1.78 -12.46 1.03
CA GLY A 119 1.78 -13.49 -0.02
C GLY A 119 2.40 -13.02 -1.34
N PHE A 120 3.16 -11.92 -1.33
CA PHE A 120 3.93 -11.50 -2.50
C PHE A 120 5.18 -12.35 -2.60
N SER A 121 5.53 -12.73 -3.81
CA SER A 121 6.79 -13.40 -4.12
C SER A 121 7.85 -12.36 -4.44
N ARG A 122 9.07 -12.58 -3.94
CA ARG A 122 10.24 -11.80 -4.35
C ARG A 122 10.59 -12.14 -5.79
N GLY A 123 10.61 -11.15 -6.66
CA GLY A 123 11.07 -11.22 -8.04
C GLY A 123 12.47 -10.66 -8.19
N ASP A 124 12.69 -9.95 -9.30
CA ASP A 124 13.98 -9.35 -9.63
C ASP A 124 14.43 -8.32 -8.58
N ALA A 125 15.74 -8.24 -8.41
CA ALA A 125 16.38 -7.26 -7.54
C ALA A 125 17.56 -6.62 -8.27
N GLU A 126 17.62 -5.29 -8.19
CA GLU A 126 18.69 -4.48 -8.76
C GLU A 126 19.37 -3.70 -7.64
N GLU A 127 20.68 -3.92 -7.47
CA GLU A 127 21.52 -3.34 -6.41
C GLU A 127 20.91 -3.46 -4.99
N ASN A 128 20.09 -2.50 -4.58
CA ASN A 128 19.48 -2.39 -3.26
C ASN A 128 17.94 -2.37 -3.30
N LEU A 129 17.31 -2.52 -4.46
CA LEU A 129 15.87 -2.52 -4.63
C LEU A 129 15.42 -3.92 -5.06
N ALA A 130 14.45 -4.50 -4.34
CA ALA A 130 13.81 -5.74 -4.74
C ALA A 130 12.34 -5.50 -5.07
N ARG A 131 11.91 -6.07 -6.18
CA ARG A 131 10.50 -6.12 -6.55
C ARG A 131 9.85 -7.32 -5.88
N PHE A 132 8.70 -7.06 -5.26
CA PHE A 132 7.81 -8.10 -4.73
C PHE A 132 6.51 -8.02 -5.48
N GLU A 133 5.98 -9.16 -5.92
CA GLU A 133 4.77 -9.17 -6.73
C GLU A 133 3.84 -10.36 -6.46
N ILE A 134 2.58 -10.16 -6.80
CA ILE A 134 1.56 -11.20 -6.90
C ILE A 134 0.87 -11.09 -8.25
N THR A 135 0.85 -12.21 -8.97
CA THR A 135 0.25 -12.32 -10.30
C THR A 135 -0.91 -13.29 -10.27
N SER A 136 -2.02 -12.92 -10.91
CA SER A 136 -3.21 -13.77 -11.05
C SER A 136 -2.89 -15.13 -11.67
N ALA A 137 -3.57 -16.18 -11.21
CA ALA A 137 -3.28 -17.56 -11.60
C ALA A 137 -3.51 -17.83 -13.10
N ASP A 138 -4.45 -17.11 -13.73
CA ASP A 138 -4.82 -17.28 -15.15
C ASP A 138 -3.69 -16.96 -16.15
N ARG A 139 -2.54 -16.42 -15.69
CA ARG A 139 -1.37 -16.13 -16.55
C ARG A 139 -0.03 -16.70 -16.09
N ARG A 140 0.04 -17.52 -15.02
CA ARG A 140 1.30 -18.24 -14.71
C ARG A 140 1.70 -19.30 -15.75
N GLN A 141 0.87 -19.52 -16.78
CA GLN A 141 1.02 -20.60 -17.78
C GLN A 141 0.95 -20.10 -19.24
N ARG A 142 1.18 -18.82 -19.52
CA ARG A 142 1.29 -18.29 -20.89
C ARG A 142 2.69 -17.80 -21.18
#